data_AF-A0A1V6D4Z1-F1
#
_entry.id   AF-A0A1V6D4Z1-F1
#
_cell.length_a   1.000
_cell.length_b   1.000
_cell.length_c   1.000
_cell.angle_alpha   90.00
_cell.angle_beta   90.00
_cell.angle_gamma   90.00
#
_symmetry.space_group_name_H-M   'P 1'
#
loop_
_entity.id
_entity.type
_entity.pdbx_description
1 polymer ?
#
loop_
_entity_poly.entity_id
_entity_poly.type
_entity_poly.pdbx_seq_one_letter_code
_entity_poly.pdbx_strand_id
1 'polypeptide(L)'
;MTDIMDLAERLGKSIADSSQAKALRDARVELNQQPGILQLLQDFQAQSDKIAHLEEENKPIEVEDKRKLQDLHNQLVANDVFKKYTAAQMEYVDLLRKVNETLDAQLAPTEGQDEQ
;
A
#
# COMPACT_ATOMS: atom_id res chain seq x y z
N MET A 1 21.67 -23.39 -6.92
CA MET A 1 21.04 -22.06 -7.10
C MET A 1 19.60 -22.17 -7.60
N THR A 2 19.26 -23.19 -8.40
CA THR A 2 17.89 -23.45 -8.89
C THR A 2 16.88 -23.65 -7.76
N ASP A 3 17.21 -24.44 -6.73
CA ASP A 3 16.24 -24.82 -5.69
C ASP A 3 15.68 -23.66 -4.85
N ILE A 4 16.50 -22.65 -4.54
CA ILE A 4 16.04 -21.48 -3.75
C ILE A 4 15.16 -20.56 -4.61
N MET A 5 15.49 -20.41 -5.90
CA MET A 5 14.66 -19.66 -6.83
C MET A 5 13.31 -20.36 -7.06
N ASP A 6 13.31 -21.68 -7.17
CA ASP A 6 12.07 -22.48 -7.29
C ASP A 6 11.20 -22.36 -6.03
N LEU A 7 11.79 -22.34 -4.84
CA LEU A 7 11.07 -22.11 -3.58
C LEU A 7 10.49 -20.70 -3.53
N ALA A 8 11.25 -19.68 -3.95
CA ALA A 8 10.76 -18.30 -4.01
C ALA A 8 9.60 -18.15 -5.01
N GLU A 9 9.66 -18.80 -6.16
CA GLU A 9 8.57 -18.79 -7.15
C GLU A 9 7.30 -19.44 -6.58
N ARG A 10 7.45 -20.59 -5.90
CA ARG A 10 6.33 -21.28 -5.24
C ARG A 10 5.72 -20.44 -4.12
N LEU A 11 6.54 -19.72 -3.35
CA LEU A 11 6.08 -18.78 -2.33
C LEU A 11 5.30 -17.64 -2.99
N GLY A 12 5.84 -17.02 -4.04
CA GLY A 12 5.16 -15.96 -4.79
C GLY A 12 3.80 -16.40 -5.35
N LYS A 13 3.72 -17.60 -5.93
CA LYS A 13 2.45 -18.20 -6.40
C LYS A 13 1.46 -18.40 -5.25
N SER A 14 1.92 -18.94 -4.13
CA SER A 14 1.07 -19.16 -2.95
C SER A 14 0.53 -17.85 -2.36
N ILE A 15 1.35 -16.79 -2.34
CA ILE A 15 0.92 -15.44 -1.94
C ILE A 15 -0.12 -14.92 -2.92
N ALA A 16 0.12 -15.05 -4.23
CA ALA A 16 -0.81 -14.61 -5.26
C ALA A 16 -2.17 -15.34 -5.18
N ASP A 17 -2.19 -16.60 -4.77
CA ASP A 17 -3.40 -17.42 -4.60
C ASP A 17 -4.09 -17.23 -3.24
N SER A 18 -3.50 -16.46 -2.33
CA SER A 18 -4.08 -16.18 -1.02
C SER A 18 -5.40 -15.42 -1.11
N SER A 19 -6.24 -15.59 -0.08
CA SER A 19 -7.51 -14.85 0.04
C SER A 19 -7.29 -13.33 0.07
N GLN A 20 -6.21 -12.86 0.70
CA GLN A 20 -5.86 -11.45 0.81
C GLN A 20 -5.48 -10.87 -0.55
N ALA A 21 -4.65 -11.59 -1.33
CA ALA A 21 -4.29 -11.18 -2.68
C ALA A 21 -5.51 -11.14 -3.62
N LYS A 22 -6.41 -12.13 -3.50
CA LYS A 22 -7.66 -12.15 -4.26
C LYS A 22 -8.57 -10.97 -3.88
N ALA A 23 -8.77 -10.72 -2.58
CA ALA A 23 -9.57 -9.61 -2.10
C ALA A 23 -9.05 -8.25 -2.60
N LEU A 24 -7.72 -8.06 -2.58
CA LEU A 24 -7.09 -6.86 -3.11
C LEU A 24 -7.30 -6.71 -4.63
N ARG A 25 -7.16 -7.79 -5.40
CA ARG A 25 -7.41 -7.77 -6.85
C ARG A 25 -8.87 -7.40 -7.15
N ASP A 26 -9.81 -8.05 -6.47
CA ASP A 26 -11.24 -7.82 -6.69
C ASP A 26 -11.64 -6.38 -6.32
N ALA A 27 -11.16 -5.88 -5.17
CA ALA A 27 -11.41 -4.50 -4.75
C ALA A 27 -10.76 -3.47 -5.71
N ARG A 28 -9.60 -3.78 -6.29
CA ARG A 28 -8.97 -2.93 -7.31
C ARG A 28 -9.77 -2.89 -8.61
N VAL A 29 -10.33 -4.03 -9.03
CA VAL A 29 -11.22 -4.06 -10.21
C VAL A 29 -12.45 -3.19 -9.97
N GLU A 30 -13.07 -3.30 -8.80
CA GLU A 30 -14.24 -2.50 -8.42
C GLU A 30 -13.91 -1.00 -8.37
N LEU A 31 -12.76 -0.63 -7.81
CA LEU A 31 -12.27 0.76 -7.79
C LEU A 31 -12.08 1.33 -9.20
N ASN A 32 -11.49 0.55 -10.10
CA ASN A 32 -11.24 0.97 -11.48
C ASN A 32 -12.52 1.17 -12.30
N GLN A 33 -13.63 0.60 -11.86
CA GLN A 33 -14.94 0.78 -12.48
C GLN A 33 -15.68 2.03 -11.97
N GLN A 34 -15.07 2.82 -11.09
CA GLN A 34 -15.63 4.04 -10.51
C GLN A 34 -14.81 5.26 -10.93
N PRO A 35 -15.07 5.85 -12.12
CA PRO A 35 -14.31 7.00 -12.64
C PRO A 35 -14.26 8.19 -11.67
N GLY A 36 -15.34 8.42 -10.91
CA GLY A 36 -15.39 9.50 -9.92
C GLY A 36 -14.36 9.34 -8.79
N ILE A 37 -14.11 8.09 -8.34
CA ILE A 37 -13.11 7.84 -7.30
C ILE A 37 -11.70 7.97 -7.87
N LEU A 38 -11.48 7.51 -9.10
CA LEU A 38 -10.19 7.66 -9.77
C LEU A 38 -9.80 9.14 -9.92
N GLN A 39 -10.75 9.98 -10.31
CA GLN A 39 -10.53 11.43 -10.35
C GLN A 39 -10.23 11.99 -8.97
N LEU A 40 -11.01 11.60 -7.96
CA LEU A 40 -10.81 12.05 -6.58
C LEU A 40 -9.43 11.66 -6.02
N LEU A 41 -8.94 10.47 -6.35
CA LEU A 41 -7.59 10.02 -6.01
C LEU A 41 -6.51 10.85 -6.72
N GLN A 42 -6.71 11.16 -8.00
CA GLN A 42 -5.79 12.01 -8.75
C GLN A 42 -5.74 13.43 -8.17
N ASP A 43 -6.89 14.00 -7.82
CA ASP A 43 -6.99 15.33 -7.23
C ASP A 43 -6.35 15.37 -5.85
N PHE A 44 -6.57 14.33 -5.03
CA PHE A 44 -5.92 14.17 -3.73
C PHE A 44 -4.40 14.09 -3.87
N GLN A 45 -3.89 13.26 -4.78
CA GLN A 45 -2.46 13.12 -5.03
C GLN A 45 -1.84 14.45 -5.48
N ALA A 46 -2.45 15.12 -6.46
CA ALA A 46 -1.97 16.40 -6.95
C ALA A 46 -1.94 17.48 -5.86
N GLN A 47 -2.95 17.51 -4.98
CA GLN A 47 -2.98 18.45 -3.86
C GLN A 47 -1.92 18.11 -2.80
N SER A 48 -1.70 16.82 -2.52
CA SER A 48 -0.65 16.36 -1.60
C SER A 48 0.73 16.72 -2.14
N ASP A 49 0.99 16.49 -3.43
CA ASP A 49 2.26 16.81 -4.09
C ASP A 49 2.51 18.32 -4.09
N LYS A 50 1.47 19.13 -4.34
CA LYS A 50 1.56 20.59 -4.23
C LYS A 50 2.01 21.02 -2.84
N ILE A 51 1.41 20.45 -1.78
CA ILE A 51 1.74 20.79 -0.40
C ILE A 51 3.17 20.35 -0.07
N ALA A 52 3.56 19.13 -0.43
CA ALA A 52 4.91 18.62 -0.22
C ALA A 52 5.97 19.49 -0.91
N HIS A 53 5.69 19.97 -2.13
CA HIS A 53 6.58 20.87 -2.84
C HIS A 53 6.71 22.24 -2.15
N LEU A 54 5.60 22.81 -1.66
CA LEU A 54 5.65 24.04 -0.87
C LEU A 54 6.46 23.86 0.42
N GLU A 55 6.32 22.71 1.09
CA GLU A 55 7.11 22.36 2.28
C GLU A 55 8.61 22.27 1.96
N GLU A 56 8.98 21.56 0.89
CA GLU A 56 10.36 21.43 0.44
C GLU A 56 10.99 22.79 0.10
N GLU A 57 10.23 23.66 -0.55
CA GLU A 57 10.67 25.02 -0.89
C GLU A 57 10.60 26.02 0.29
N ASN A 58 10.20 25.57 1.50
CA ASN A 58 9.95 26.42 2.66
C ASN A 58 8.98 27.58 2.37
N LYS A 59 8.05 27.38 1.44
CA LYS A 59 7.00 28.35 1.10
C LYS A 59 5.82 28.22 2.07
N PRO A 60 5.08 29.31 2.32
CA PRO A 60 3.86 29.25 3.11
C PRO A 60 2.83 28.30 2.48
N ILE A 61 2.21 27.46 3.31
CA ILE A 61 1.08 26.61 2.94
C ILE A 61 -0.19 27.31 3.40
N GLU A 62 -1.02 27.71 2.44
CA GLU A 62 -2.24 28.44 2.73
C GLU A 62 -3.29 27.56 3.44
N VAL A 63 -4.15 28.20 4.23
CA VAL A 63 -5.26 27.51 4.92
C VAL A 63 -6.18 26.81 3.92
N GLU A 64 -6.38 27.41 2.75
CA GLU A 64 -7.18 26.83 1.66
C GLU A 64 -6.58 25.51 1.14
N ASP A 65 -5.25 25.43 1.02
CA ASP A 65 -4.58 24.21 0.56
C ASP A 65 -4.80 23.04 1.54
N LYS A 66 -4.70 23.33 2.85
CA LYS A 66 -4.98 22.34 3.90
C LYS A 66 -6.43 21.91 3.91
N ARG A 67 -7.37 22.87 3.77
CA ARG A 67 -8.81 22.58 3.71
C ARG A 67 -9.14 21.70 2.50
N LYS A 68 -8.63 22.05 1.32
CA LYS A 68 -8.84 21.28 0.11
C LYS A 68 -8.32 19.85 0.24
N LEU A 69 -7.12 19.66 0.79
CA LEU A 69 -6.59 18.32 1.05
C LEU A 69 -7.51 17.53 2.01
N GLN A 70 -7.97 18.17 3.08
CA GLN A 70 -8.89 17.56 4.04
C GLN A 70 -10.24 17.19 3.42
N ASP A 71 -10.80 18.04 2.56
CA ASP A 71 -12.08 17.80 1.89
C ASP A 71 -11.99 16.63 0.90
N LEU A 72 -10.88 16.55 0.14
CA LEU A 72 -10.59 15.43 -0.75
C LEU A 72 -10.43 14.14 0.05
N HIS A 73 -9.70 14.19 1.17
CA HIS A 73 -9.55 13.06 2.08
C HIS A 73 -10.90 12.57 2.63
N ASN A 74 -11.73 13.50 3.12
CA ASN A 74 -13.05 13.19 3.68
C ASN A 74 -13.96 12.51 2.66
N GLN A 75 -13.92 12.96 1.39
CA GLN A 75 -14.68 12.33 0.31
C GLN A 75 -14.18 10.91 0.00
N LEU A 76 -12.86 10.70 0.00
CA LEU A 76 -12.26 9.38 -0.21
C LEU A 76 -12.69 8.43 0.89
N VAL A 77 -12.48 8.80 2.16
CA VAL A 77 -12.80 7.93 3.30
C VAL A 77 -14.28 7.76 3.53
N ALA A 78 -15.16 8.58 2.94
CA ALA A 78 -16.60 8.37 2.95
C ALA A 78 -17.03 7.30 1.94
N ASN A 79 -16.26 7.06 0.87
CA ASN A 79 -16.61 6.15 -0.21
C ASN A 79 -16.36 4.67 0.15
N ASP A 80 -17.38 3.82 0.02
CA ASP A 80 -17.30 2.41 0.42
C ASP A 80 -16.38 1.56 -0.44
N VAL A 81 -16.30 1.83 -1.75
CA VAL A 81 -15.37 1.13 -2.66
C VAL A 81 -13.92 1.46 -2.30
N PHE A 82 -13.65 2.73 -1.99
CA PHE A 82 -12.32 3.13 -1.51
C PHE A 82 -11.98 2.49 -0.16
N LYS A 83 -12.89 2.51 0.82
CA LYS A 83 -12.70 1.82 2.12
C LYS A 83 -12.41 0.33 1.94
N LYS A 84 -13.16 -0.35 1.07
CA LYS A 84 -12.97 -1.77 0.79
C LYS A 84 -11.60 -2.03 0.17
N TYR A 85 -11.19 -1.20 -0.77
CA TYR A 85 -9.87 -1.29 -1.38
C TYR A 85 -8.74 -1.07 -0.36
N THR A 86 -8.81 -0.03 0.48
CA THR A 86 -7.78 0.24 1.49
C THR A 86 -7.73 -0.84 2.57
N ALA A 87 -8.88 -1.38 2.99
CA ALA A 87 -8.93 -2.53 3.89
C ALA A 87 -8.23 -3.75 3.30
N ALA A 88 -8.56 -4.12 2.05
CA ALA A 88 -7.93 -5.26 1.37
C ALA A 88 -6.42 -5.04 1.14
N GLN A 89 -6.00 -3.79 0.91
CA GLN A 89 -4.58 -3.43 0.80
C GLN A 89 -3.85 -3.64 2.12
N MET A 90 -4.42 -3.20 3.24
CA MET A 90 -3.84 -3.39 4.57
C MET A 90 -3.69 -4.87 4.91
N GLU A 91 -4.70 -5.69 4.65
CA GLU A 91 -4.64 -7.14 4.90
C GLU A 91 -3.56 -7.83 4.04
N TYR A 92 -3.39 -7.41 2.79
CA TYR A 92 -2.35 -7.95 1.92
C TYR A 92 -0.94 -7.51 2.36
N VAL A 93 -0.76 -6.26 2.78
CA VAL A 93 0.51 -5.77 3.33
C VAL A 93 0.85 -6.50 4.62
N ASP A 94 -0.12 -6.75 5.49
CA ASP A 94 0.08 -7.52 6.72
C ASP A 94 0.50 -8.98 6.44
N LEU A 95 -0.08 -9.61 5.42
CA LEU A 95 0.36 -10.92 4.93
C LEU A 95 1.83 -10.88 4.50
N LEU A 96 2.22 -9.92 3.66
CA LEU A 96 3.61 -9.80 3.19
C LEU A 96 4.57 -9.51 4.34
N ARG A 97 4.19 -8.66 5.30
CA ARG A 97 4.97 -8.41 6.51
C ARG A 97 5.22 -9.71 7.28
N LYS A 98 4.19 -10.51 7.54
CA LYS A 98 4.31 -11.80 8.23
C LYS A 98 5.17 -12.81 7.47
N VAL A 99 5.08 -12.83 6.15
CA VAL A 99 5.94 -13.67 5.30
C VAL A 99 7.40 -13.26 5.47
N ASN A 100 7.70 -11.97 5.37
CA ASN A 100 9.07 -11.45 5.54
C ASN A 100 9.59 -11.74 6.95
N GLU A 101 8.81 -11.48 8.01
CA GLU A 101 9.18 -11.80 9.39
C GLU A 101 9.50 -13.30 9.58
N THR A 102 8.75 -14.16 8.88
CA THR A 102 8.99 -15.61 8.92
C THR A 102 10.31 -15.96 8.23
N LEU A 103 10.61 -15.34 7.08
CA LEU A 103 11.87 -15.54 6.37
C LEU A 103 13.05 -15.04 7.21
N ASP A 104 12.97 -13.81 7.71
CA ASP A 104 13.99 -13.18 8.54
C ASP A 104 14.31 -14.03 9.79
N ALA A 105 13.29 -14.59 10.44
CA ALA A 105 13.47 -15.48 11.58
C ALA A 105 14.25 -16.78 11.24
N GLN A 106 14.14 -17.29 10.00
CA GLN A 106 14.91 -18.46 9.55
C GLN A 106 16.33 -18.08 9.11
N LEU A 107 16.54 -16.83 8.69
CA LEU A 107 17.84 -16.31 8.26
C LEU A 107 18.70 -15.83 9.44
N ALA A 108 18.09 -15.34 10.53
CA ALA A 108 18.77 -14.83 11.71
C ALA A 108 19.87 -15.74 12.30
N PRO A 109 19.74 -17.09 12.33
CA PRO A 109 20.82 -17.99 12.76
C PRO A 109 22.07 -17.96 11.85
N THR A 110 21.91 -17.55 10.60
CA THR A 110 23.00 -17.42 9.61
C THR A 110 23.69 -16.07 9.73
N GLU A 111 23.00 -15.05 10.23
CA GLU A 111 23.50 -13.69 10.43
C GLU A 111 24.16 -13.49 11.80
N GLY A 112 23.98 -14.44 12.73
CA GLY A 112 24.50 -14.41 14.10
C GLY A 112 25.45 -15.56 14.44
N GLN A 113 26.65 -15.56 13.85
CA GLN A 113 27.83 -16.26 14.39
C GLN A 113 29.07 -15.40 14.09
N ASP A 114 29.47 -14.55 15.04
CA ASP A 114 30.87 -14.16 15.34
C ASP A 114 30.98 -13.12 16.49
N GLU A 115 30.16 -13.24 17.54
CA GLU A 115 30.43 -12.53 18.81
C GLU A 115 30.30 -13.50 20.00
N GLN A 116 31.33 -14.34 20.15
CA GLN A 116 31.75 -14.92 21.43
C GLN A 116 33.25 -14.74 21.61
#